data_AF-A0A3B0RSJ5-F1
#
_entry.id   AF-A0A3B0RSJ5-F1
#
_cell.length_a   1.000
_cell.length_b   1.000
_cell.length_c   1.000
_cell.angle_alpha   90.00
_cell.angle_beta   90.00
_cell.angle_gamma   90.00
#
_symmetry.space_group_name_H-M   'P 1'
#
loop_
_entity.id
_entity.type
_entity.pdbx_description
1 polymer ?
#
loop_
_entity_poly.entity_id
_entity_poly.type
_entity_poly.pdbx_seq_one_letter_code
_entity_poly.pdbx_strand_id
1 'polypeptide(L)' 'QVLETTLGRMTSDIAQSGLEPPAILCVGRSVLMRQVLDWQGMMAGDAPRNLDPLGRGQK' A
#
# COMPACT_ATOMS: atom_id res chain seq x y z
N GLN A 1 10.67 -2.90 2.55
CA GLN A 1 10.19 -1.64 1.94
C GLN A 1 8.95 -1.93 1.10
N VAL A 2 8.02 -0.98 0.97
CA VAL A 2 6.77 -1.13 0.19
C VAL A 2 6.53 0.11 -0.65
N LEU A 3 6.15 -0.07 -1.91
CA LEU A 3 5.81 1.00 -2.85
C LEU A 3 4.33 0.88 -3.25
N GLU A 4 3.52 1.89 -2.89
CA GLU A 4 2.13 2.02 -3.33
C GLU A 4 2.10 2.87 -4.61
N THR A 5 1.53 2.35 -5.69
CA THR A 5 1.46 3.01 -7.01
C THR A 5 0.17 2.64 -7.74
N THR A 6 -0.03 3.15 -8.95
CA THR A 6 -1.12 2.79 -9.86
C THR A 6 -0.56 2.04 -11.07
N LEU A 7 -1.41 1.27 -11.78
CA LEU A 7 -0.97 0.51 -12.96
C LEU A 7 -0.33 1.39 -14.04
N GLY A 8 -0.86 2.61 -14.23
CA GLY A 8 -0.31 3.56 -15.21
C GLY A 8 1.05 4.18 -14.83
N ARG A 9 1.41 4.15 -13.55
CA ARG A 9 2.67 4.71 -13.03
C ARG A 9 3.69 3.67 -12.57
N MET A 10 3.27 2.42 -12.44
CA MET A 10 4.04 1.34 -11.83
C MET A 10 5.45 1.23 -12.42
N THR A 11 5.59 1.24 -13.74
CA THR A 11 6.89 1.11 -14.40
C THR A 11 7.85 2.25 -14.04
N SER A 12 7.39 3.50 -14.08
CA SER A 12 8.23 4.65 -13.77
C SER A 12 8.56 4.72 -12.27
N ASP A 13 7.58 4.44 -11.41
CA ASP A 13 7.76 4.49 -9.96
C ASP A 13 8.71 3.37 -9.50
N ILE A 14 8.63 2.16 -10.06
CA ILE A 14 9.57 1.06 -9.77
C ILE A 14 10.99 1.45 -10.21
N ALA A 15 11.16 1.94 -11.44
CA ALA A 15 12.47 2.35 -11.96
C ALA A 15 13.13 3.44 -11.10
N GLN A 16 12.34 4.36 -10.53
CA GLN A 16 12.82 5.41 -9.62
C GLN A 16 13.05 4.92 -8.18
N SER A 17 12.37 3.86 -7.76
CA SER A 17 12.46 3.34 -6.38
C SER A 17 13.70 2.50 -6.10
N GLY A 18 14.36 1.99 -7.14
CA GLY A 18 15.47 1.02 -6.99
C GLY A 18 15.03 -0.36 -6.48
N LEU A 19 13.73 -0.68 -6.54
CA LEU A 19 13.24 -2.01 -6.18
C LEU A 19 13.73 -3.04 -7.19
N GLU A 20 14.43 -4.05 -6.69
CA GLU A 20 14.90 -5.20 -7.45
C GLU A 20 14.24 -6.49 -6.96
N PRO A 21 14.23 -7.55 -7.79
CA PRO A 21 13.80 -8.87 -7.35
C PRO A 21 14.66 -9.42 -6.19
N PRO A 22 14.08 -10.25 -5.30
CA PRO A 22 12.70 -10.76 -5.32
C PRO A 22 11.68 -9.76 -4.74
N ALA A 23 10.56 -9.57 -5.45
CA ALA A 23 9.45 -8.72 -5.03
C ALA A 23 8.10 -9.34 -5.41
N ILE A 24 7.04 -8.98 -4.68
CA ILE A 24 5.66 -9.40 -4.95
C ILE A 24 4.87 -8.18 -5.42
N LEU A 25 4.16 -8.32 -6.54
CA LEU A 25 3.25 -7.30 -7.05
C LEU A 25 1.80 -7.66 -6.66
N CYS A 26 1.18 -6.83 -5.83
CA CYS A 26 -0.23 -6.96 -5.47
C CYS A 26 -1.05 -5.93 -6.26
N VAL A 27 -2.08 -6.38 -7.00
CA VAL A 27 -2.92 -5.51 -7.84
C VAL A 27 -4.38 -5.61 -7.41
N GLY A 28 -5.05 -4.46 -7.29
CA GLY A 28 -6.47 -4.34 -6.98
C GLY A 28 -6.76 -3.43 -5.79
N ARG A 29 -8.04 -3.12 -5.55
CA ARG A 29 -8.43 -2.21 -4.47
C ARG A 29 -8.06 -2.71 -3.07
N SER A 30 -7.87 -4.01 -2.89
CA SER A 30 -7.41 -4.59 -1.62
C SER A 30 -6.07 -4.02 -1.14
N VAL A 31 -5.23 -3.47 -2.03
CA VAL A 31 -3.98 -2.79 -1.65
C VAL A 31 -4.23 -1.59 -0.74
N LEU A 32 -5.37 -0.90 -0.89
CA LEU A 32 -5.74 0.23 -0.03
C LEU A 32 -5.93 -0.17 1.44
N MET A 33 -6.20 -1.46 1.73
CA MET A 33 -6.32 -1.96 3.10
C MET A 33 -5.02 -1.81 3.90
N ARG A 34 -3.85 -1.62 3.25
CA ARG A 34 -2.62 -1.30 3.98
C ARG A 34 -2.75 -0.03 4.83
N GLN A 35 -3.61 0.91 4.45
CA GLN A 35 -3.85 2.13 5.23
C GLN A 35 -4.40 1.85 6.64
N VAL A 36 -5.10 0.74 6.83
CA VAL A 36 -5.69 0.34 8.12
C VAL A 36 -5.04 -0.90 8.73
N LEU A 37 -4.29 -1.69 7.95
CA LEU A 37 -3.74 -2.99 8.39
C LEU A 37 -2.20 -3.02 8.48
N ASP A 38 -1.49 -1.89 8.36
CA ASP A 38 -0.03 -1.84 8.50
C ASP A 38 0.42 -2.01 9.96
N TRP A 39 0.34 -3.23 10.48
CA TRP A 39 0.67 -3.57 11.85
C TRP A 39 2.14 -3.30 12.20
N GLN A 40 3.06 -3.36 11.23
CA GLN A 40 4.47 -3.05 11.47
C GLN A 40 4.66 -1.55 11.76
N GLY A 41 4.00 -0.68 10.99
CA GLY A 41 3.96 0.76 11.28
C GLY A 41 3.33 1.04 12.64
N MET A 42 2.23 0.36 12.97
CA MET A 42 1.57 0.52 14.28
C MET A 42 2.45 0.08 15.44
N MET A 43 3.21 -1.01 15.30
CA MET A 43 4.20 -1.41 16.31
C MET A 43 5.33 -0.39 16.46
N ALA A 44 5.66 0.35 15.40
CA ALA A 44 6.61 1.47 15.45
C ALA A 44 5.99 2.77 16.01
N GLY A 45 4.68 2.79 16.29
CA GLY A 45 3.95 3.92 16.86
C GLY A 45 3.12 4.73 15.87
N ASP A 46 3.09 4.35 14.59
CA ASP A 46 2.29 5.05 13.58
C ASP A 46 0.78 4.76 13.73
N ALA A 47 -0.04 5.81 13.61
CA ALA A 47 -1.49 5.64 13.54
C ALA A 47 -1.93 5.13 12.15
N PRO A 48 -3.07 4.40 12.05
CA PRO A 48 -3.67 4.05 10.77
C PRO A 48 -3.93 5.31 9.92
N ARG A 49 -3.62 5.26 8.62
CA ARG A 49 -3.78 6.40 7.70
C ARG A 49 -5.25 6.68 7.37
N ASN A 50 -6.07 5.63 7.27
CA ASN A 50 -7.49 5.71 6.97
C ASN A 50 -8.17 4.45 7.53
N LEU A 51 -9.22 4.61 8.35
CA LEU A 51 -9.93 3.49 8.98
C LEU A 51 -10.94 2.79 8.05
N ASP A 52 -11.39 3.44 6.97
CA ASP A 52 -12.28 2.84 5.95
C ASP A 52 -11.77 3.12 4.52
N PRO A 53 -10.64 2.52 4.12
CA PRO A 53 -10.02 2.79 2.83
C PRO A 53 -10.82 2.24 1.63
N LEU A 54 -11.83 1.39 1.88
CA LEU A 54 -12.70 0.84 0.83
C LEU A 54 -14.10 1.48 0.82
N GLY A 55 -14.41 2.37 1.77
CA GLY A 55 -15.72 3.01 1.89
C GLY A 55 -16.85 2.01 2.17
N ARG A 56 -16.59 0.97 2.96
CA ARG A 56 -17.57 -0.12 3.21
C ARG A 56 -18.42 0.10 4.47
N GLY A 57 -18.10 1.07 5.31
CA GLY A 57 -18.80 1.33 6.58
C GLY A 57 -20.07 2.17 6.48
N GLN A 58 -20.44 2.67 5.29
CA GLN A 58 -21.59 3.57 5.08
C GLN A 58 -22.91 2.83 4.79
N LYS A 59 -23.27 1.82 5.59
CA LYS A 59 -24.60 1.18 5.49
C LYS A 59 -25.50 1.58 6.65
#